data_AF-A0A3A8NUI2-F1
#
_entry.id   AF-A0A3A8NUI2-F1
#
_cell.length_a   1.000
_cell.length_b   1.000
_cell.length_c   1.000
_cell.angle_alpha   90.00
_cell.angle_beta   90.00
_cell.angle_gamma   90.00
#
_symmetry.space_group_name_H-M   'P 1'
#
loop_
_entity.id
_entity.type
_entity.pdbx_description
1 polymer ?
#
loop_
_entity_poly.entity_id
_entity_poly.type
_entity_poly.pdbx_seq_one_letter_code
_entity_poly.pdbx_strand_id
1 'polypeptide(L)'
;ALLQEGMAKLAQSITQLGEAMRNPAVVSDRWQLLAEIQRFRSNYREQMSQLVFESASAFGEVSRAQVVPGYEAEVKAAVTVRAITSDLSRIVAARLGKVREAKPEEVLWNAQQLQTELDAFGRTAAYRNLRAQDKRKIVEARAEVGALAIQTTPDRQELVTVAEALDELVRSLSSVNQRQLLILHDREVWAACGVRLERALTQSTKDPVASAKALAEAAVSAQSLYGRDATMDAFLRKARKLKLATLTGPELRATIESFQGQLAQLDVM
;
A
#
# COMPACT_ATOMS: atom_id res chain seq x y z
N ALA A 1 6.72 -7.72 34.14
CA ALA A 1 5.39 -7.15 33.82
C ALA A 1 5.07 -7.31 32.32
N LEU A 2 5.82 -6.68 31.40
CA LEU A 2 5.54 -6.70 29.95
C LEU A 2 5.48 -8.10 29.32
N LEU A 3 6.43 -8.99 29.64
CA LEU A 3 6.42 -10.37 29.14
C LEU A 3 5.18 -11.17 29.59
N GLN A 4 4.73 -10.98 30.83
CA GLN A 4 3.54 -11.66 31.35
C GLN A 4 2.27 -11.13 30.65
N GLU A 5 2.20 -9.83 30.38
CA GLU A 5 1.09 -9.22 29.66
C GLU A 5 1.04 -9.70 28.20
N GLY A 6 2.17 -9.77 27.51
CA GLY A 6 2.23 -10.30 26.14
C GLY A 6 1.85 -11.77 26.07
N MET A 7 2.31 -12.60 27.01
CA MET A 7 1.91 -14.00 27.11
C MET A 7 0.41 -14.17 27.39
N ALA A 8 -0.19 -13.30 28.21
CA ALA A 8 -1.62 -13.32 28.45
C ALA A 8 -2.43 -12.97 27.19
N LYS A 9 -1.99 -11.97 26.41
CA LYS A 9 -2.61 -11.60 25.11
C LYS A 9 -2.53 -12.74 24.09
N LEU A 10 -1.39 -13.45 24.06
CA LEU A 10 -1.21 -14.62 23.19
C LEU A 10 -2.15 -15.76 23.58
N ALA A 11 -2.22 -16.09 24.87
CA ALA A 11 -3.13 -17.11 25.39
C ALA A 11 -4.59 -16.79 25.06
N GLN A 12 -5.00 -15.53 25.28
CA GLN A 12 -6.35 -15.06 24.94
C GLN A 12 -6.64 -15.21 23.44
N SER A 13 -5.67 -14.86 22.58
CA SER A 13 -5.82 -14.96 21.12
C SER A 13 -5.99 -16.42 20.67
N ILE A 14 -5.31 -17.37 21.31
CA ILE A 14 -5.45 -18.81 21.04
C ILE A 14 -6.83 -19.30 21.48
N THR A 15 -7.30 -18.90 22.66
CA THR A 15 -8.64 -19.26 23.14
C THR A 15 -9.73 -18.74 22.21
N GLN A 16 -9.64 -17.48 21.79
CA GLN A 16 -10.58 -16.87 20.84
C GLN A 16 -10.61 -17.61 19.50
N LEU A 17 -9.46 -18.05 18.98
CA LEU A 17 -9.42 -18.89 17.79
C LEU A 17 -10.14 -20.23 18.04
N GLY A 18 -9.88 -20.88 19.17
CA GLY A 18 -10.54 -22.13 19.55
C GLY A 18 -12.06 -22.01 19.60
N GLU A 19 -12.58 -20.90 20.11
CA GLU A 19 -14.01 -20.59 20.14
C GLU A 19 -14.55 -20.33 18.72
N ALA A 20 -13.86 -19.52 17.91
CA ALA A 20 -14.25 -19.23 16.54
C ALA A 20 -14.30 -20.50 15.67
N MET A 21 -13.34 -21.42 15.85
CA MET A 21 -13.28 -22.70 15.14
C MET A 21 -14.40 -23.68 15.54
N ARG A 22 -15.12 -23.43 16.63
CA ARG A 22 -16.30 -24.20 17.03
C ARG A 22 -17.60 -23.60 16.50
N ASN A 23 -17.57 -22.38 15.96
CA ASN A 23 -18.74 -21.71 15.40
C ASN A 23 -19.04 -22.22 13.97
N PRO A 24 -20.18 -22.88 13.73
CA PRO A 24 -20.53 -23.39 12.40
C PRO A 24 -20.58 -22.31 11.32
N ALA A 25 -20.94 -21.07 11.67
CA ALA A 25 -20.96 -19.96 10.71
C ALA A 25 -19.56 -19.71 10.10
N VAL A 26 -18.51 -19.83 10.93
CA VAL A 26 -17.12 -19.61 10.52
C VAL A 26 -16.59 -20.79 9.71
N VAL A 27 -16.88 -22.02 10.13
CA VAL A 27 -16.30 -23.24 9.53
C VAL A 27 -17.01 -23.63 8.23
N SER A 28 -18.29 -23.29 8.07
CA SER A 28 -19.06 -23.62 6.86
C SER A 28 -18.70 -22.75 5.64
N ASP A 29 -18.25 -21.51 5.84
CA ASP A 29 -17.78 -20.63 4.77
C ASP A 29 -16.24 -20.60 4.73
N ARG A 30 -15.65 -21.15 3.66
CA ARG A 30 -14.20 -21.19 3.44
C ARG A 30 -13.55 -19.80 3.53
N TRP A 31 -14.23 -18.74 3.08
CA TRP A 31 -13.68 -17.38 3.14
C TRP A 31 -13.67 -16.82 4.56
N GLN A 32 -14.69 -17.13 5.37
CA GLN A 32 -14.73 -16.75 6.78
C GLN A 32 -13.64 -17.49 7.57
N LEU A 33 -13.49 -18.79 7.35
CA LEU A 33 -12.43 -19.58 7.95
C LEU A 33 -11.03 -19.01 7.63
N LEU A 34 -10.77 -18.70 6.36
CA LEU A 34 -9.48 -18.10 5.96
C LEU A 34 -9.26 -16.72 6.57
N ALA A 35 -10.31 -15.92 6.72
CA ALA A 35 -10.24 -14.61 7.35
C ALA A 35 -9.87 -14.72 8.84
N GLU A 36 -10.48 -15.66 9.57
CA GLU A 36 -10.17 -15.89 10.99
C GLU A 36 -8.74 -16.41 11.19
N ILE A 37 -8.31 -17.39 10.38
CA ILE A 37 -6.92 -17.89 10.43
C ILE A 37 -5.92 -16.77 10.13
N GLN A 38 -6.20 -15.92 9.13
CA GLN A 38 -5.31 -14.82 8.77
C GLN A 38 -5.28 -13.74 9.85
N ARG A 39 -6.42 -13.42 10.47
CA ARG A 39 -6.54 -12.49 11.59
C ARG A 39 -5.72 -12.98 12.78
N PHE A 40 -5.94 -14.23 13.19
CA PHE A 40 -5.17 -14.86 14.26
C PHE A 40 -3.67 -14.83 13.98
N ARG A 41 -3.24 -15.26 12.79
CA ARG A 41 -1.82 -15.28 12.41
C ARG A 41 -1.20 -13.89 12.46
N SER A 42 -1.92 -12.87 12.00
CA SER A 42 -1.45 -11.48 12.04
C SER A 42 -1.28 -11.00 13.48
N ASN A 43 -2.29 -11.20 14.33
CA ASN A 43 -2.26 -10.80 15.74
C ASN A 43 -1.15 -11.51 16.52
N TYR A 44 -1.04 -12.83 16.33
CA TYR A 44 0.00 -13.64 16.96
C TYR A 44 1.39 -13.16 16.57
N ARG A 45 1.60 -12.90 15.28
CA ARG A 45 2.88 -12.41 14.76
C ARG A 45 3.22 -11.03 15.30
N GLU A 46 2.26 -10.12 15.35
CA GLU A 46 2.44 -8.78 15.92
C GLU A 46 2.85 -8.86 17.40
N GLN A 47 2.14 -9.66 18.20
CA GLN A 47 2.45 -9.83 19.63
C GLN A 47 3.83 -10.47 19.84
N MET A 48 4.18 -11.51 19.07
CA MET A 48 5.52 -12.12 19.14
C MET A 48 6.63 -11.14 18.73
N SER A 49 6.41 -10.39 17.64
CA SER A 49 7.35 -9.36 17.18
C SER A 49 7.56 -8.26 18.22
N GLN A 50 6.50 -7.88 18.92
CA GLN A 50 6.57 -6.92 20.02
C GLN A 50 7.40 -7.48 21.18
N LEU A 51 7.13 -8.71 21.61
CA LEU A 51 7.87 -9.35 22.70
C LEU A 51 9.36 -9.50 22.40
N VAL A 52 9.71 -9.91 21.18
CA VAL A 52 11.11 -10.02 20.75
C VAL A 52 11.79 -8.65 20.78
N PHE A 53 11.14 -7.62 20.22
CA PHE A 53 11.68 -6.27 20.21
C PHE A 53 11.88 -5.73 21.64
N GLU A 54 10.86 -5.78 22.49
CA GLU A 54 10.95 -5.30 23.88
C GLU A 54 12.02 -6.03 24.69
N SER A 55 12.14 -7.35 24.49
CA SER A 55 13.17 -8.15 25.16
C SER A 55 14.57 -7.74 24.73
N ALA A 56 14.79 -7.50 23.44
CA ALA A 56 16.10 -7.07 22.94
C ALA A 56 16.43 -5.62 23.33
N SER A 57 15.44 -4.73 23.30
CA SER A 57 15.59 -3.32 23.69
C SER A 57 15.96 -3.15 25.17
N ALA A 58 15.66 -4.12 26.03
CA ALA A 58 16.12 -4.11 27.42
C ALA A 58 17.65 -4.21 27.56
N PHE A 59 18.35 -4.69 26.53
CA PHE A 59 19.80 -4.87 26.54
C PHE A 59 20.58 -3.81 25.75
N GLY A 60 19.90 -2.88 25.09
CA GLY A 60 20.55 -1.78 24.36
C GLY A 60 19.66 -1.19 23.25
N GLU A 61 20.20 -0.17 22.58
CA GLU A 61 19.55 0.44 21.42
C GLU A 61 19.57 -0.53 20.23
N VAL A 62 18.40 -1.00 19.84
CA VAL A 62 18.20 -1.89 18.69
C VAL A 62 16.99 -1.43 17.89
N SER A 63 17.04 -1.63 16.57
CA SER A 63 15.90 -1.43 15.69
C SER A 63 15.13 -2.72 15.45
N ARG A 64 13.85 -2.63 15.08
CA ARG A 64 13.04 -3.81 14.73
C ARG A 64 13.64 -4.60 13.57
N ALA A 65 14.24 -3.92 12.59
CA ALA A 65 14.90 -4.57 11.47
C ALA A 65 16.07 -5.47 11.92
N GLN A 66 16.75 -5.13 13.03
CA GLN A 66 17.88 -5.91 13.54
C GLN A 66 17.45 -7.15 14.34
N VAL A 67 16.32 -7.08 15.06
CA VAL A 67 15.97 -8.09 16.08
C VAL A 67 14.69 -8.85 15.80
N VAL A 68 13.75 -8.31 15.02
CA VAL A 68 12.45 -8.95 14.75
C VAL A 68 12.54 -9.85 13.51
N PRO A 69 12.35 -11.18 13.65
CA PRO A 69 12.49 -12.09 12.52
C PRO A 69 11.49 -11.84 11.40
N GLY A 70 12.00 -11.58 10.19
CA GLY A 70 11.19 -11.36 8.99
C GLY A 70 10.55 -9.97 8.89
N TYR A 71 10.93 -9.02 9.77
CA TYR A 71 10.42 -7.64 9.74
C TYR A 71 10.59 -6.98 8.36
N GLU A 72 11.79 -7.04 7.78
CA GLU A 72 12.06 -6.42 6.48
C GLU A 72 11.20 -7.02 5.36
N ALA A 73 10.98 -8.34 5.39
CA ALA A 73 10.14 -9.03 4.41
C ALA A 73 8.67 -8.59 4.53
N GLU A 74 8.17 -8.39 5.75
CA GLU A 74 6.83 -7.88 5.99
C GLU A 74 6.66 -6.43 5.57
N VAL A 75 7.61 -5.56 5.92
CA VAL A 75 7.61 -4.16 5.50
C VAL A 75 7.59 -4.10 3.98
N LYS A 76 8.49 -4.84 3.32
CA LYS A 76 8.56 -4.92 1.86
C LYS A 76 7.25 -5.41 1.25
N ALA A 77 6.63 -6.45 1.83
CA ALA A 77 5.34 -6.95 1.36
C ALA A 77 4.23 -5.91 1.53
N ALA A 78 4.16 -5.22 2.67
CA ALA A 78 3.16 -4.19 2.95
C ALA A 78 3.32 -2.96 2.04
N VAL A 79 4.55 -2.47 1.85
CA VAL A 79 4.87 -1.39 0.91
C VAL A 79 4.49 -1.79 -0.52
N THR A 80 4.77 -3.04 -0.92
CA THR A 80 4.39 -3.56 -2.24
C THR A 80 2.87 -3.60 -2.43
N VAL A 81 2.13 -4.07 -1.40
CA VAL A 81 0.65 -4.05 -1.43
C VAL A 81 0.16 -2.63 -1.62
N ARG A 82 0.60 -1.70 -0.76
CA ARG A 82 0.24 -0.28 -0.81
C ARG A 82 0.45 0.32 -2.20
N ALA A 83 1.66 0.17 -2.73
CA ALA A 83 2.03 0.78 -4.00
C ALA A 83 1.15 0.27 -5.15
N ILE A 84 0.98 -1.06 -5.26
CA ILE A 84 0.21 -1.66 -6.35
C ILE A 84 -1.29 -1.37 -6.19
N THR A 85 -1.82 -1.32 -4.97
CA THR A 85 -3.23 -0.93 -4.74
C THR A 85 -3.49 0.53 -5.10
N SER A 86 -2.54 1.44 -4.84
CA SER A 86 -2.64 2.84 -5.28
C SER A 86 -2.64 2.94 -6.81
N ASP A 87 -1.76 2.18 -7.48
CA ASP A 87 -1.75 2.13 -8.94
C ASP A 87 -3.04 1.55 -9.52
N LEU A 88 -3.58 0.48 -8.93
CA LEU A 88 -4.88 -0.06 -9.34
C LEU A 88 -5.99 0.97 -9.15
N SER A 89 -6.03 1.68 -8.02
CA SER A 89 -7.06 2.71 -7.76
C SER A 89 -7.01 3.79 -8.83
N ARG A 90 -5.80 4.26 -9.17
CA ARG A 90 -5.61 5.25 -10.23
C ARG A 90 -6.04 4.73 -11.60
N ILE A 91 -5.71 3.47 -11.93
CA ILE A 91 -6.09 2.85 -13.20
C ILE A 91 -7.61 2.74 -13.29
N VAL A 92 -8.26 2.18 -12.27
CA VAL A 92 -9.72 2.01 -12.20
C VAL A 92 -10.42 3.36 -12.27
N ALA A 93 -10.00 4.36 -11.51
CA ALA A 93 -10.57 5.71 -11.56
C ALA A 93 -10.48 6.33 -12.97
N ALA A 94 -9.34 6.16 -13.65
CA ALA A 94 -9.19 6.64 -15.02
C ALA A 94 -10.07 5.86 -16.02
N ARG A 95 -10.28 4.55 -15.81
CA ARG A 95 -11.19 3.74 -16.62
C ARG A 95 -12.65 4.12 -16.38
N LEU A 96 -13.05 4.34 -15.13
CA LEU A 96 -14.39 4.78 -14.76
C LEU A 96 -14.74 6.10 -15.48
N GLY A 97 -13.80 7.06 -15.53
CA GLY A 97 -13.99 8.28 -16.32
C GLY A 97 -14.29 8.00 -17.80
N LYS A 98 -13.52 7.10 -18.43
CA LYS A 98 -13.74 6.69 -19.82
C LYS A 98 -15.07 5.96 -20.04
N VAL A 99 -15.47 5.10 -19.11
CA VAL A 99 -16.74 4.36 -19.18
C VAL A 99 -17.94 5.31 -19.14
N ARG A 100 -17.90 6.34 -18.28
CA ARG A 100 -18.96 7.35 -18.17
C ARG A 100 -19.16 8.13 -19.48
N GLU A 101 -18.08 8.39 -20.20
CA GLU A 101 -18.07 9.13 -21.46
C GLU A 101 -18.18 8.22 -22.70
N ALA A 102 -18.20 6.89 -22.50
CA ALA A 102 -18.14 5.92 -23.59
C ALA A 102 -19.37 5.99 -24.49
N LYS A 103 -19.11 5.91 -25.79
CA LYS A 103 -20.15 5.67 -26.81
C LYS A 103 -20.56 4.19 -26.81
N PRO A 104 -21.75 3.83 -27.34
CA PRO A 104 -22.22 2.44 -27.37
C PRO A 104 -21.21 1.45 -27.96
N GLU A 105 -20.49 1.85 -29.01
CA GLU A 105 -19.46 1.04 -29.68
C GLU A 105 -18.18 0.82 -28.83
N GLU A 106 -17.96 1.63 -27.80
CA GLU A 106 -16.77 1.58 -26.94
C GLU A 106 -17.02 0.82 -25.63
N VAL A 107 -18.27 0.53 -25.27
CA VAL A 107 -18.65 -0.06 -23.97
C VAL A 107 -18.00 -1.43 -23.79
N LEU A 108 -18.11 -2.30 -24.80
CA LEU A 108 -17.51 -3.64 -24.77
C LEU A 108 -15.99 -3.59 -24.59
N TRP A 109 -15.33 -2.70 -25.33
CA TRP A 109 -13.88 -2.54 -25.22
C TRP A 109 -13.48 -2.09 -23.81
N ASN A 110 -14.22 -1.15 -23.20
CA ASN A 110 -13.93 -0.72 -21.84
C ASN A 110 -14.16 -1.83 -20.79
N ALA A 111 -15.19 -2.66 -20.95
CA ALA A 111 -15.42 -3.84 -20.09
C ALA A 111 -14.25 -4.83 -20.18
N GLN A 112 -13.80 -5.16 -21.40
CA GLN A 112 -12.65 -6.04 -21.63
C GLN A 112 -11.34 -5.47 -21.07
N GLN A 113 -11.14 -4.15 -21.17
CA GLN A 113 -9.99 -3.49 -20.56
C GLN A 113 -10.04 -3.59 -19.03
N LEU A 114 -11.17 -3.32 -18.39
CA LEU A 114 -11.32 -3.49 -16.93
C LEU A 114 -11.02 -4.93 -16.51
N GLN A 115 -11.52 -5.94 -17.25
CA GLN A 115 -11.21 -7.34 -16.99
C GLN A 115 -9.71 -7.62 -17.09
N THR A 116 -9.05 -7.09 -18.12
CA THR A 116 -7.60 -7.25 -18.33
C THR A 116 -6.78 -6.66 -17.18
N GLU A 117 -7.16 -5.47 -16.70
CA GLU A 117 -6.48 -4.82 -15.56
C GLU A 117 -6.66 -5.65 -14.27
N LEU A 118 -7.86 -6.21 -14.03
CA LEU A 118 -8.12 -7.10 -12.89
C LEU A 118 -7.35 -8.43 -12.98
N ASP A 119 -7.26 -9.02 -14.18
CA ASP A 119 -6.47 -10.22 -14.43
C ASP A 119 -4.97 -9.96 -14.19
N ALA A 120 -4.46 -8.82 -14.66
CA ALA A 120 -3.09 -8.41 -14.43
C ALA A 120 -2.82 -8.21 -12.92
N PHE A 121 -3.74 -7.52 -12.22
CA PHE A 121 -3.65 -7.33 -10.77
C PHE A 121 -3.63 -8.67 -10.01
N GLY A 122 -4.47 -9.63 -10.40
CA GLY A 122 -4.53 -10.97 -9.79
C GLY A 122 -3.21 -11.76 -9.86
N ARG A 123 -2.29 -11.41 -10.76
CA ARG A 123 -0.97 -12.03 -10.91
C ARG A 123 0.12 -11.32 -10.10
N THR A 124 -0.18 -10.19 -9.46
CA THR A 124 0.81 -9.39 -8.74
C THR A 124 1.20 -9.98 -7.38
N ALA A 125 2.34 -9.53 -6.84
CA ALA A 125 2.72 -9.83 -5.46
C ALA A 125 1.76 -9.20 -4.43
N ALA A 126 1.13 -8.06 -4.76
CA ALA A 126 0.15 -7.42 -3.88
C ALA A 126 -1.08 -8.31 -3.68
N TYR A 127 -1.65 -8.84 -4.76
CA TYR A 127 -2.81 -9.73 -4.67
C TYR A 127 -2.55 -10.93 -3.76
N ARG A 128 -1.37 -11.55 -3.85
CA ARG A 128 -0.97 -12.67 -2.96
C ARG A 128 -1.01 -12.29 -1.47
N ASN A 129 -0.66 -11.05 -1.13
CA ASN A 129 -0.57 -10.54 0.23
C ASN A 129 -1.85 -9.83 0.74
N LEU A 130 -2.91 -9.74 -0.08
CA LEU A 130 -4.21 -9.21 0.36
C LEU A 130 -4.88 -10.09 1.42
N ARG A 131 -5.79 -9.47 2.18
CA ARG A 131 -6.66 -10.20 3.12
C ARG A 131 -7.61 -11.11 2.37
N ALA A 132 -8.01 -12.22 2.99
CA ALA A 132 -8.94 -13.17 2.39
C ALA A 132 -10.26 -12.50 1.96
N GLN A 133 -10.81 -11.62 2.82
CA GLN A 133 -12.03 -10.87 2.51
C GLN A 133 -11.86 -9.92 1.32
N ASP A 134 -10.73 -9.22 1.23
CA ASP A 134 -10.44 -8.34 0.09
C ASP A 134 -10.30 -9.15 -1.22
N LYS A 135 -9.65 -10.31 -1.15
CA LYS A 135 -9.53 -11.23 -2.29
C LYS A 135 -10.88 -11.72 -2.77
N ARG A 136 -11.79 -12.07 -1.85
CA ARG A 136 -13.16 -12.48 -2.18
C ARG A 136 -13.87 -11.40 -2.99
N LYS A 137 -13.88 -10.16 -2.48
CA LYS A 137 -14.51 -9.02 -3.17
C LYS A 137 -13.92 -8.76 -4.55
N ILE A 138 -12.60 -8.90 -4.71
CA ILE A 138 -11.94 -8.77 -6.01
C ILE A 138 -12.37 -9.90 -6.96
N VAL A 139 -12.51 -11.14 -6.47
CA VAL A 139 -12.99 -12.27 -7.29
C VAL A 139 -14.43 -12.05 -7.73
N GLU A 140 -15.31 -11.58 -6.83
CA GLU A 140 -16.70 -11.24 -7.12
C GLU A 140 -16.79 -10.12 -8.17
N ALA A 141 -16.10 -8.99 -7.95
CA ALA A 141 -16.06 -7.90 -8.92
C ALA A 141 -15.51 -8.33 -10.29
N ARG A 142 -14.52 -9.23 -10.30
CA ARG A 142 -13.93 -9.76 -11.54
C ARG A 142 -14.90 -10.68 -12.30
N ALA A 143 -15.78 -11.39 -11.60
CA ALA A 143 -16.85 -12.17 -12.22
C ALA A 143 -17.90 -11.25 -12.85
N GLU A 144 -18.31 -10.17 -12.17
CA GLU A 144 -19.26 -9.18 -12.68
C GLU A 144 -18.73 -8.46 -13.93
N VAL A 145 -17.50 -7.94 -13.87
CA VAL A 145 -16.83 -7.33 -15.04
C VAL A 145 -16.67 -8.35 -16.17
N GLY A 146 -16.30 -9.60 -15.83
CA GLY A 146 -16.14 -10.67 -16.81
C GLY A 146 -17.45 -11.03 -17.52
N ALA A 147 -18.59 -11.00 -16.81
CA ALA A 147 -19.90 -11.24 -17.40
C ALA A 147 -20.27 -10.15 -18.43
N LEU A 148 -19.94 -8.88 -18.17
CA LEU A 148 -20.14 -7.78 -19.11
C LEU A 148 -19.17 -7.86 -20.31
N ALA A 149 -17.92 -8.26 -20.07
CA ALA A 149 -16.87 -8.28 -21.08
C ALA A 149 -17.05 -9.34 -22.19
N ILE A 150 -17.95 -10.32 -21.98
CA ILE A 150 -18.30 -11.36 -22.96
C ILE A 150 -19.64 -11.10 -23.67
N GLN A 151 -20.41 -10.08 -23.25
CA GLN A 151 -21.64 -9.71 -23.94
C GLN A 151 -21.33 -9.05 -25.28
N THR A 152 -22.16 -9.28 -26.29
CA THR A 152 -21.98 -8.64 -27.61
C THR A 152 -22.30 -7.14 -27.55
N THR A 153 -23.28 -6.76 -26.74
CA THR A 153 -23.75 -5.37 -26.57
C THR A 153 -24.02 -5.11 -25.08
N PRO A 154 -22.97 -4.95 -24.26
CA PRO A 154 -23.15 -4.69 -22.83
C PRO A 154 -23.82 -3.34 -22.58
N ASP A 155 -24.66 -3.29 -21.55
CA ASP A 155 -25.29 -2.05 -21.13
C ASP A 155 -24.28 -1.11 -20.47
N ARG A 156 -24.27 0.16 -20.90
CA ARG A 156 -23.32 1.15 -20.37
C ARG A 156 -23.59 1.47 -18.91
N GLN A 157 -24.86 1.56 -18.50
CA GLN A 157 -25.23 1.92 -17.13
C GLN A 157 -24.85 0.80 -16.15
N GLU A 158 -25.02 -0.45 -16.57
CA GLU A 158 -24.54 -1.62 -15.83
C GLU A 158 -23.01 -1.59 -15.68
N LEU A 159 -22.27 -1.32 -16.76
CA LEU A 159 -20.82 -1.19 -16.69
C LEU A 159 -20.35 -0.03 -15.80
N VAL A 160 -21.03 1.13 -15.83
CA VAL A 160 -20.75 2.24 -14.92
C VAL A 160 -20.93 1.78 -13.47
N THR A 161 -22.03 1.12 -13.16
CA THR A 161 -22.36 0.66 -11.80
C THR A 161 -21.28 -0.29 -11.27
N VAL A 162 -20.87 -1.28 -12.07
CA VAL A 162 -19.80 -2.23 -11.70
C VAL A 162 -18.45 -1.51 -11.56
N ALA A 163 -18.14 -0.57 -12.45
CA ALA A 163 -16.90 0.19 -12.39
C ALA A 163 -16.83 1.13 -11.16
N GLU A 164 -17.95 1.70 -10.73
CA GLU A 164 -18.07 2.52 -9.51
C GLU A 164 -17.86 1.67 -8.25
N ALA A 165 -18.53 0.52 -8.17
CA ALA A 165 -18.34 -0.42 -7.07
C ALA A 165 -16.88 -0.93 -6.99
N LEU A 166 -16.25 -1.17 -8.14
CA LEU A 166 -14.84 -1.53 -8.21
C LEU A 166 -13.92 -0.37 -7.76
N ASP A 167 -14.19 0.87 -8.18
CA ASP A 167 -13.41 2.04 -7.74
C ASP A 167 -13.48 2.20 -6.22
N GLU A 168 -14.67 2.07 -5.63
CA GLU A 168 -14.87 2.10 -4.18
C GLU A 168 -14.12 0.95 -3.48
N LEU A 169 -14.24 -0.27 -4.00
CA LEU A 169 -13.53 -1.43 -3.47
C LEU A 169 -12.02 -1.18 -3.44
N VAL A 170 -11.44 -0.74 -4.56
CA VAL A 170 -9.98 -0.55 -4.64
C VAL A 170 -9.53 0.61 -3.76
N ARG A 171 -10.31 1.70 -3.65
CA ARG A 171 -10.03 2.78 -2.67
C ARG A 171 -10.04 2.27 -1.24
N SER A 172 -10.94 1.35 -0.88
CA SER A 172 -10.98 0.76 0.47
C SER A 172 -9.72 -0.05 0.82
N LEU A 173 -8.98 -0.54 -0.17
CA LEU A 173 -7.70 -1.25 0.04
C LEU A 173 -6.61 -0.33 0.60
N SER A 174 -6.77 1.00 0.47
CA SER A 174 -5.88 1.99 1.11
C SER A 174 -5.85 1.88 2.64
N SER A 175 -6.80 1.17 3.26
CA SER A 175 -6.75 0.80 4.68
C SER A 175 -5.48 0.01 5.07
N VAL A 176 -4.74 -0.54 4.11
CA VAL A 176 -3.39 -1.07 4.34
C VAL A 176 -2.46 -0.04 5.01
N ASN A 177 -2.63 1.26 4.72
CA ASN A 177 -1.85 2.35 5.29
C ASN A 177 -2.02 2.48 6.82
N GLN A 178 -3.09 1.95 7.38
CA GLN A 178 -3.38 2.01 8.82
C GLN A 178 -2.69 0.88 9.60
N ARG A 179 -1.90 0.03 8.95
CA ARG A 179 -1.14 -1.03 9.63
C ARG A 179 -0.01 -0.39 10.43
N GLN A 180 0.09 -0.71 11.73
CA GLN A 180 1.12 -0.20 12.63
C GLN A 180 2.54 -0.33 12.04
N LEU A 181 2.82 -1.44 11.37
CA LEU A 181 4.09 -1.69 10.68
C LEU A 181 4.43 -0.59 9.66
N LEU A 182 3.46 -0.18 8.84
CA LEU A 182 3.66 0.87 7.84
C LEU A 182 3.74 2.25 8.49
N ILE A 183 2.96 2.52 9.54
CA ILE A 183 3.03 3.80 10.26
C ILE A 183 4.45 4.02 10.82
N LEU A 184 5.02 3.00 11.47
CA LEU A 184 6.40 3.08 11.99
C LEU A 184 7.43 3.26 10.87
N HIS A 185 7.32 2.44 9.82
CA HIS A 185 8.21 2.53 8.66
C HIS A 185 8.13 3.91 7.97
N ASP A 186 6.93 4.44 7.79
CA ASP A 186 6.72 5.71 7.10
C ASP A 186 7.32 6.87 7.91
N ARG A 187 7.26 6.84 9.25
CA ARG A 187 7.93 7.83 10.11
C ARG A 187 9.44 7.81 9.94
N GLU A 188 10.05 6.62 9.90
CA GLU A 188 11.49 6.47 9.67
C GLU A 188 11.90 7.01 8.29
N VAL A 189 11.16 6.65 7.24
CA VAL A 189 11.43 7.12 5.88
C VAL A 189 11.21 8.63 5.77
N TRP A 190 10.15 9.16 6.36
CA TRP A 190 9.84 10.59 6.37
C TRP A 190 10.98 11.38 7.01
N ALA A 191 11.44 10.98 8.19
CA ALA A 191 12.55 11.65 8.88
C ALA A 191 13.84 11.56 8.06
N ALA A 192 14.15 10.40 7.48
CA ALA A 192 15.34 10.20 6.68
C ALA A 192 15.30 10.98 5.35
N CYS A 193 14.12 11.19 4.77
CA CYS A 193 13.92 12.06 3.61
C CYS A 193 14.09 13.53 4.00
N GLY A 194 13.52 13.97 5.13
CA GLY A 194 13.65 15.33 5.64
C GLY A 194 15.12 15.76 5.79
N VAL A 195 15.92 14.95 6.49
CA VAL A 195 17.36 15.21 6.69
C VAL A 195 18.12 15.31 5.36
N ARG A 196 17.81 14.44 4.39
CA ARG A 196 18.47 14.48 3.06
C ARG A 196 18.08 15.73 2.27
N LEU A 197 16.81 16.16 2.34
CA LEU A 197 16.34 17.36 1.66
C LEU A 197 16.91 18.64 2.27
N GLU A 198 17.01 18.72 3.60
CA GLU A 198 17.69 19.83 4.28
C GLU A 198 19.16 19.92 3.87
N ARG A 199 19.86 18.78 3.83
CA ARG A 199 21.24 18.72 3.33
C ARG A 199 21.33 19.16 1.87
N ALA A 200 20.43 18.68 1.01
CA ALA A 200 20.39 19.06 -0.40
C ALA A 200 20.19 20.58 -0.55
N LEU A 201 19.27 21.18 0.21
CA LEU A 201 19.01 22.61 0.17
C LEU A 201 20.24 23.42 0.61
N THR A 202 20.87 23.02 1.72
CA THR A 202 22.07 23.68 2.27
C THR A 202 23.25 23.64 1.30
N GLN A 203 23.37 22.56 0.52
CA GLN A 203 24.44 22.37 -0.46
C GLN A 203 24.12 22.96 -1.84
N SER A 204 22.87 23.33 -2.13
CA SER A 204 22.41 23.72 -3.47
C SER A 204 23.21 24.85 -4.14
N THR A 205 23.75 25.79 -3.35
CA THR A 205 24.57 26.90 -3.84
C THR A 205 26.08 26.62 -3.84
N LYS A 206 26.55 25.73 -2.97
CA LYS A 206 27.99 25.44 -2.76
C LYS A 206 28.46 24.26 -3.60
N ASP A 207 27.63 23.23 -3.73
CA ASP A 207 27.89 22.02 -4.48
C ASP A 207 26.58 21.49 -5.09
N PRO A 208 26.23 21.99 -6.29
CA PRO A 208 25.02 21.58 -6.99
C PRO A 208 24.97 20.08 -7.31
N VAL A 209 26.13 19.44 -7.51
CA VAL A 209 26.21 18.01 -7.84
C VAL A 209 25.88 17.17 -6.61
N ALA A 210 26.47 17.47 -5.46
CA ALA A 210 26.14 16.79 -4.20
C ALA A 210 24.67 17.03 -3.80
N SER A 211 24.16 18.25 -4.02
CA SER A 211 22.76 18.59 -3.77
C SER A 211 21.80 17.78 -4.64
N ALA A 212 22.05 17.68 -5.95
CA ALA A 212 21.26 16.88 -6.87
C ALA A 212 21.29 15.38 -6.52
N LYS A 213 22.45 14.87 -6.08
CA LYS A 213 22.58 13.49 -5.60
C LYS A 213 21.76 13.26 -4.33
N ALA A 214 21.84 14.16 -3.35
CA ALA A 214 21.06 14.06 -2.11
C ALA A 214 19.55 14.11 -2.38
N LEU A 215 19.10 14.96 -3.31
CA LEU A 215 17.72 14.98 -3.79
C LEU A 215 17.31 13.64 -4.41
N ALA A 216 18.14 13.06 -5.28
CA ALA A 216 17.87 11.78 -5.91
C ALA A 216 17.78 10.64 -4.87
N GLU A 217 18.68 10.60 -3.89
CA GLU A 217 18.67 9.63 -2.79
C GLU A 217 17.42 9.77 -1.90
N ALA A 218 16.98 11.00 -1.62
CA ALA A 218 15.73 11.28 -0.92
C ALA A 218 14.52 10.77 -1.72
N ALA A 219 14.50 10.99 -3.04
CA ALA A 219 13.42 10.56 -3.92
C ALA A 219 13.36 9.03 -4.07
N VAL A 220 14.51 8.34 -4.06
CA VAL A 220 14.60 6.88 -4.03
C VAL A 220 14.05 6.35 -2.71
N SER A 221 14.45 6.93 -1.58
CA SER A 221 13.97 6.53 -0.25
C SER A 221 12.45 6.70 -0.13
N ALA A 222 11.93 7.84 -0.59
CA ALA A 222 10.50 8.13 -0.57
C ALA A 222 9.66 7.27 -1.53
N GLN A 223 10.24 6.50 -2.46
CA GLN A 223 9.46 5.54 -3.24
C GLN A 223 8.78 4.50 -2.35
N SER A 224 9.34 4.22 -1.17
CA SER A 224 8.68 3.36 -0.20
C SER A 224 7.36 3.96 0.29
N LEU A 225 7.21 5.29 0.36
CA LEU A 225 5.97 5.99 0.74
C LEU A 225 4.90 6.01 -0.36
N TYR A 226 5.20 5.51 -1.57
CA TYR A 226 4.25 5.50 -2.67
C TYR A 226 2.98 4.73 -2.30
N GLY A 227 1.82 5.33 -2.58
CA GLY A 227 0.48 4.88 -2.18
C GLY A 227 -0.02 5.41 -0.84
N ARG A 228 0.75 6.30 -0.18
CA ARG A 228 0.31 6.97 1.04
C ARG A 228 -0.59 8.18 0.77
N ASP A 229 -0.26 8.94 -0.28
CA ASP A 229 -0.94 10.17 -0.66
C ASP A 229 -0.86 10.40 -2.18
N ALA A 230 -1.94 10.92 -2.77
CA ALA A 230 -2.06 11.05 -4.22
C ALA A 230 -1.16 12.15 -4.83
N THR A 231 -0.93 13.26 -4.13
CA THR A 231 -0.10 14.35 -4.63
C THR A 231 1.38 13.98 -4.53
N MET A 232 1.78 13.33 -3.44
CA MET A 232 3.11 12.72 -3.31
C MET A 232 3.34 11.65 -4.39
N ASP A 233 2.36 10.80 -4.67
CA ASP A 233 2.45 9.78 -5.73
C ASP A 233 2.63 10.39 -7.12
N ALA A 234 1.99 11.53 -7.40
CA ALA A 234 2.19 12.27 -8.64
C ALA A 234 3.62 12.82 -8.75
N PHE A 235 4.14 13.41 -7.67
CA PHE A 235 5.52 13.87 -7.59
C PHE A 235 6.52 12.72 -7.80
N LEU A 236 6.38 11.60 -7.07
CA LEU A 236 7.28 10.46 -7.13
C LEU A 236 7.27 9.77 -8.50
N ARG A 237 6.13 9.75 -9.21
CA ARG A 237 6.07 9.26 -10.60
C ARG A 237 6.80 10.17 -11.56
N LYS A 238 6.69 11.49 -11.39
CA LYS A 238 7.43 12.47 -12.20
C LYS A 238 8.93 12.34 -11.91
N ALA A 239 9.32 12.28 -10.64
CA ALA A 239 10.68 12.09 -10.16
C ALA A 239 11.36 10.85 -10.77
N ARG A 240 10.66 9.71 -10.87
CA ARG A 240 11.18 8.48 -11.52
C ARG A 240 11.57 8.66 -12.98
N LYS A 241 10.94 9.60 -13.70
CA LYS A 241 11.24 9.90 -15.11
C LYS A 241 12.31 10.99 -15.25
N LEU A 242 12.49 11.80 -14.21
CA LEU A 242 13.47 12.88 -14.19
C LEU A 242 14.85 12.34 -13.80
N LYS A 243 15.88 12.85 -14.45
CA LYS A 243 17.27 12.63 -14.02
C LYS A 243 17.58 13.60 -12.87
N LEU A 244 16.99 13.37 -11.69
CA LEU A 244 17.12 14.29 -10.54
C LEU A 244 18.57 14.60 -10.19
N ALA A 245 19.47 13.62 -10.34
CA ALA A 245 20.90 13.76 -10.09
C ALA A 245 21.63 14.71 -11.07
N THR A 246 20.98 15.15 -12.15
CA THR A 246 21.55 16.09 -13.13
C THR A 246 20.94 17.49 -13.06
N LEU A 247 19.99 17.72 -12.15
CA LEU A 247 19.37 19.04 -11.97
C LEU A 247 20.39 20.03 -11.43
N THR A 248 20.30 21.29 -11.85
CA THR A 248 21.17 22.38 -11.37
C THR A 248 20.40 23.68 -11.16
N GLY A 249 21.01 24.63 -10.44
CA GLY A 249 20.54 25.99 -10.35
C GLY A 249 19.11 26.13 -9.78
N PRO A 250 18.28 27.04 -10.33
CA PRO A 250 16.93 27.29 -9.83
C PRO A 250 16.00 26.07 -9.88
N GLU A 251 16.13 25.22 -10.89
CA GLU A 251 15.28 24.03 -11.06
C GLU A 251 15.53 23.00 -9.94
N LEU A 252 16.80 22.79 -9.58
CA LEU A 252 17.18 21.94 -8.45
C LEU A 252 16.55 22.43 -7.15
N ARG A 253 16.69 23.73 -6.87
CA ARG A 253 16.14 24.34 -5.65
C ARG A 253 14.62 24.26 -5.59
N ALA A 254 13.94 24.63 -6.68
CA ALA A 254 12.48 24.55 -6.76
C ALA A 254 11.98 23.11 -6.60
N THR A 255 12.73 22.12 -7.10
CA THR A 255 12.38 20.70 -6.95
C THR A 255 12.55 20.24 -5.50
N ILE A 256 13.61 20.68 -4.81
CA ILE A 256 13.81 20.40 -3.38
C ILE A 256 12.68 20.99 -2.54
N GLU A 257 12.35 22.27 -2.74
CA GLU A 257 11.30 22.98 -2.01
C GLU A 257 9.92 22.36 -2.28
N SER A 258 9.63 21.99 -3.53
CA SER A 258 8.41 21.26 -3.88
C SER A 258 8.32 19.92 -3.16
N PHE A 259 9.42 19.16 -3.10
CA PHE A 259 9.45 17.88 -2.41
C PHE A 259 9.28 18.03 -0.89
N GLN A 260 9.93 19.02 -0.27
CA GLN A 260 9.71 19.34 1.14
C GLN A 260 8.24 19.68 1.42
N GLY A 261 7.61 20.48 0.56
CA GLY A 261 6.18 20.81 0.66
C GLY A 261 5.28 19.58 0.59
N GLN A 262 5.54 18.66 -0.35
CA GLN A 262 4.80 17.38 -0.43
C GLN A 262 5.03 16.51 0.80
N LEU A 263 6.26 16.46 1.32
CA LEU A 263 6.62 15.65 2.48
C LEU A 263 5.95 16.17 3.76
N ALA A 264 5.83 17.50 3.90
CA ALA A 264 5.16 18.14 5.03
C ALA A 264 3.64 17.95 5.02
N GLN A 265 3.04 17.70 3.85
CA GLN A 265 1.61 17.42 3.71
C GLN A 265 1.24 15.97 4.05
N LEU A 266 2.23 15.07 4.16
CA LEU A 266 1.98 13.73 4.63
C LEU A 266 1.58 13.78 6.11
N ASP A 267 0.34 13.41 6.40
CA ASP A 267 -0.05 13.14 7.77
C ASP A 267 0.66 11.87 8.25
N VAL A 268 1.68 12.04 9.08
CA VAL A 268 2.46 10.93 9.66
C VAL A 268 2.04 10.62 11.11
N MET A 269 0.92 11.20 11.56
CA MET A 269 0.27 10.80 12.82
C MET A 269 -0.33 9.40 12.72
#